data_AF-A0A819Y0W4-F1
#
_entry.id   AF-A0A819Y0W4-F1
#
_cell.length_a   1.000
_cell.length_b   1.000
_cell.length_c   1.000
_cell.angle_alpha   90.00
_cell.angle_beta   90.00
_cell.angle_gamma   90.00
#
_symmetry.space_group_name_H-M   'P 1'
#
loop_
_entity.id
_entity.type
_entity.pdbx_description
1 polymer ?
#
loop_
_entity_poly.entity_id
_entity_poly.type
_entity_poly.pdbx_seq_one_letter_code
_entity_poly.pdbx_strand_id
1 'polypeptide(L)'
;TIAQCQPTLVKFRFATATTGSSADRDPTAITVEGTNCYILVNCTNWTTIYVGPTGLESFVSRSTYGPFETISSPQIFTSYRFLVTAKRNISDYVAYSEVELYGY
;
A
#
# COMPACT_ATOMS: atom_id res chain seq x y z
N THR A 1 -14.70 29.31 2.98
CA THR A 1 -13.57 28.38 2.82
C THR A 1 -14.16 26.99 2.75
N ILE A 2 -14.15 26.35 1.58
CA ILE A 2 -14.68 25.00 1.42
C ILE A 2 -13.70 24.08 2.17
N ALA A 3 -14.20 23.25 3.09
CA ALA A 3 -13.35 22.29 3.80
C ALA A 3 -12.71 21.38 2.75
N GLN A 4 -11.39 21.44 2.62
CA GLN A 4 -10.65 20.57 1.72
C GLN A 4 -10.77 19.15 2.29
N CYS A 5 -11.36 18.22 1.54
CA CYS A 5 -11.40 16.82 1.93
C CYS A 5 -9.96 16.34 2.06
N GLN A 6 -9.47 16.23 3.30
CA GLN A 6 -8.16 15.65 3.57
C GLN A 6 -8.41 14.22 4.06
N PRO A 7 -8.39 13.22 3.15
CA PRO A 7 -8.74 11.85 3.50
C PRO A 7 -7.72 11.32 4.51
N THR A 8 -8.20 10.61 5.53
CA THR A 8 -7.36 9.91 6.50
C THR A 8 -7.29 8.44 6.14
N LEU A 9 -6.14 7.93 5.72
CA LEU A 9 -5.97 6.50 5.45
C LEU A 9 -5.85 5.73 6.78
N VAL A 10 -6.72 4.74 6.99
CA VAL A 10 -6.80 3.98 8.25
C VAL A 10 -6.38 2.53 8.07
N LYS A 11 -6.77 1.91 6.96
CA LYS A 11 -6.41 0.52 6.65
C LYS A 11 -6.32 0.32 5.15
N PHE A 12 -5.61 -0.71 4.75
CA PHE A 12 -5.50 -1.13 3.36
C PHE A 12 -5.46 -2.65 3.27
N ARG A 13 -5.65 -3.20 2.08
CA ARG A 13 -5.31 -4.60 1.79
C ARG A 13 -4.91 -4.78 0.34
N PHE A 14 -4.00 -5.71 0.11
CA PHE A 14 -3.59 -6.11 -1.24
C PHE A 14 -4.41 -7.33 -1.69
N ALA A 15 -4.62 -7.44 -2.99
CA ALA A 15 -5.11 -8.66 -3.63
C ALA A 15 -4.00 -9.36 -4.41
N THR A 16 -3.91 -10.68 -4.29
CA THR A 16 -2.97 -11.47 -5.07
C THR A 16 -3.30 -11.37 -6.56
N ALA A 17 -2.28 -11.38 -7.41
CA ALA A 17 -2.49 -11.33 -8.85
C ALA A 17 -3.26 -12.57 -9.37
N THR A 18 -3.62 -12.53 -10.65
CA THR A 18 -4.44 -13.58 -11.28
C THR A 18 -3.80 -14.97 -11.23
N THR A 19 -4.61 -16.01 -11.48
CA THR A 19 -4.20 -17.43 -11.43
C THR A 19 -3.04 -17.81 -12.35
N GLY A 20 -2.77 -17.02 -13.39
CA GLY A 20 -1.61 -17.22 -14.28
C GLY A 20 -0.29 -16.63 -13.76
N SER A 21 -0.29 -15.92 -12.63
CA SER A 21 0.90 -15.28 -12.06
C SER A 21 1.49 -16.08 -10.89
N SER A 22 2.82 -16.17 -10.82
CA SER A 22 3.52 -16.79 -9.69
C SER A 22 3.40 -15.94 -8.43
N ALA A 23 3.21 -16.59 -7.28
CA ALA A 23 3.20 -15.96 -5.96
C ALA A 23 4.59 -15.44 -5.52
N ASP A 24 5.67 -15.83 -6.21
CA ASP A 24 7.03 -15.30 -6.02
C ASP A 24 7.13 -13.77 -6.21
N ARG A 25 6.15 -13.19 -6.89
CA ARG A 25 6.08 -11.76 -7.26
C ARG A 25 5.21 -10.95 -6.29
N ASP A 26 4.58 -11.60 -5.32
CA ASP A 26 3.70 -10.90 -4.40
C ASP A 26 4.54 -9.92 -3.55
N PRO A 27 4.08 -8.67 -3.37
CA PRO A 27 4.71 -7.75 -2.44
C PRO A 27 4.51 -8.29 -1.02
N THR A 28 5.56 -8.35 -0.21
CA THR A 28 5.52 -8.91 1.15
C THR A 28 5.85 -7.88 2.22
N ALA A 29 6.40 -6.74 1.84
CA ALA A 29 6.56 -5.61 2.74
C ALA A 29 6.46 -4.30 1.98
N ILE A 30 5.94 -3.28 2.64
CA ILE A 30 5.82 -1.93 2.10
C ILE A 30 6.19 -0.87 3.15
N THR A 31 6.41 0.34 2.69
CA THR A 31 6.10 1.54 3.47
C THR A 31 4.89 2.26 2.89
N VAL A 32 4.08 2.86 3.75
CA VAL A 32 3.06 3.84 3.37
C VAL A 32 3.46 5.18 3.93
N GLU A 33 3.42 6.18 3.08
CA GLU A 33 3.86 7.53 3.42
C GLU A 33 2.85 8.54 2.91
N GLY A 34 2.69 9.64 3.64
CA GLY A 34 1.77 10.71 3.32
C GLY A 34 2.47 12.06 3.14
N THR A 35 1.87 12.94 2.35
CA THR A 35 2.33 14.32 2.17
C THR A 35 1.19 15.30 1.92
N ASN A 36 1.46 16.57 2.24
CA ASN A 36 0.61 17.72 1.92
C ASN A 36 1.27 18.65 0.87
N CYS A 37 2.31 18.18 0.19
CA CYS A 37 2.93 18.90 -0.93
C CYS A 37 1.91 19.18 -2.04
N TYR A 38 1.92 20.40 -2.57
CA TYR A 38 1.08 20.77 -3.72
C TYR A 38 1.56 20.13 -5.04
N ILE A 39 2.88 20.03 -5.24
CA ILE A 39 3.50 19.45 -6.44
C ILE A 39 4.23 18.17 -6.05
N LEU A 40 3.63 17.01 -6.33
CA LEU A 40 4.14 15.70 -5.89
C LEU A 40 5.49 15.33 -6.49
N VAL A 41 5.75 15.68 -7.76
CA VAL A 41 6.99 15.33 -8.47
C VAL A 41 8.25 15.92 -7.83
N ASN A 42 8.13 17.07 -7.16
CA ASN A 42 9.24 17.75 -6.49
C ASN A 42 9.19 17.58 -4.97
N CYS A 43 8.25 16.79 -4.44
CA CYS A 43 8.03 16.69 -3.02
C CYS A 43 9.10 15.83 -2.35
N THR A 44 9.88 16.45 -1.46
CA THR A 44 10.87 15.76 -0.61
C THR A 44 10.32 15.41 0.77
N ASN A 45 9.20 16.03 1.17
CA ASN A 45 8.64 15.90 2.51
C ASN A 45 7.55 14.83 2.53
N TRP A 46 7.95 13.61 2.87
CA TRP A 46 7.06 12.46 3.06
C TRP A 46 7.17 11.97 4.49
N THR A 47 6.03 11.77 5.15
CA THR A 47 5.96 11.22 6.51
C THR A 47 5.53 9.76 6.42
N THR A 48 6.36 8.87 6.91
CA THR A 48 6.02 7.44 7.00
C THR A 48 4.95 7.22 8.08
N ILE A 49 3.86 6.55 7.69
CA ILE A 49 2.75 6.20 8.58
C ILE A 49 2.59 4.69 8.77
N TYR A 50 3.21 3.89 7.89
CA TYR A 50 3.24 2.43 8.02
C TYR A 50 4.56 1.89 7.49
N VAL A 51 5.14 0.94 8.23
CA VAL A 51 6.25 0.09 7.78
C VAL A 51 5.90 -1.31 8.23
N GLY A 52 5.76 -2.23 7.28
CA GLY A 52 5.28 -3.54 7.65
C GLY A 52 4.87 -4.45 6.50
N PRO A 53 4.22 -5.57 6.85
CA PRO A 53 3.71 -6.55 5.90
C PRO A 53 2.66 -5.97 4.94
N THR A 54 2.37 -6.71 3.87
CA THR A 54 1.17 -6.48 3.04
C THR A 54 0.02 -7.41 3.42
N GLY A 55 0.31 -8.41 4.26
CA GLY A 55 -0.58 -9.52 4.58
C GLY A 55 -0.52 -10.66 3.56
N LEU A 56 0.33 -10.56 2.54
CA LEU A 56 0.48 -11.55 1.47
C LEU A 56 1.71 -12.46 1.65
N GLU A 57 2.38 -12.47 2.81
CA GLU A 57 3.65 -13.17 3.02
C GLU A 57 3.50 -14.69 2.85
N SER A 58 2.38 -15.24 3.31
CA SER A 58 2.08 -16.68 3.29
C SER A 58 0.96 -17.09 2.32
N PHE A 59 0.51 -16.19 1.45
CA PHE A 59 -0.64 -16.43 0.58
C PHE A 59 -0.28 -17.28 -0.65
N VAL A 60 -0.86 -18.48 -0.78
CA VAL A 60 -0.68 -19.32 -1.98
C VAL A 60 -1.83 -19.18 -2.99
N SER A 61 -3.03 -18.84 -2.52
CA SER A 61 -4.21 -18.65 -3.37
C SER A 61 -4.06 -17.40 -4.25
N ARG A 62 -4.49 -17.52 -5.50
CA ARG A 62 -4.47 -16.42 -6.50
C ARG A 62 -5.85 -15.80 -6.66
N SER A 63 -5.91 -14.60 -7.24
CA SER A 63 -7.16 -13.84 -7.44
C SER A 63 -7.97 -13.66 -6.15
N THR A 64 -7.31 -13.39 -5.03
CA THR A 64 -7.96 -13.28 -3.72
C THR A 64 -7.43 -12.09 -2.93
N TYR A 65 -8.29 -11.52 -2.07
CA TYR A 65 -7.90 -10.44 -1.16
C TYR A 65 -7.17 -10.99 0.06
N GLY A 66 -6.06 -10.36 0.40
CA GLY A 66 -5.38 -10.54 1.68
C GLY A 66 -6.17 -9.97 2.86
N PRO A 67 -5.64 -10.12 4.09
CA PRO A 67 -6.20 -9.50 5.26
C PRO A 67 -6.03 -7.97 5.22
N PHE A 68 -6.74 -7.28 6.10
CA PHE A 68 -6.56 -5.84 6.30
C PHE A 68 -5.32 -5.56 7.15
N GLU A 69 -4.47 -4.69 6.63
CA GLU A 69 -3.38 -4.05 7.38
C GLU A 69 -3.86 -2.70 7.92
N THR A 70 -3.59 -2.44 9.20
CA THR A 70 -4.09 -1.26 9.92
C THR A 70 -2.95 -0.27 10.17
N ILE A 71 -3.20 1.01 9.92
CA ILE A 71 -2.30 2.11 10.27
C ILE A 71 -2.60 2.53 11.71
N SER A 72 -1.70 2.22 12.65
CA SER A 72 -1.95 2.43 14.08
C SER A 72 -2.04 3.91 14.50
N SER A 73 -1.39 4.80 13.76
CA SER A 73 -1.44 6.25 13.98
C SER A 73 -1.76 6.95 12.66
N PRO A 74 -3.02 6.89 12.21
CA PRO A 74 -3.41 7.47 10.94
C PRO A 74 -3.32 9.00 11.03
N GLN A 75 -2.76 9.61 9.99
CA GLN A 75 -2.57 11.05 9.89
C GLN A 75 -3.22 11.57 8.60
N ILE A 76 -3.49 12.86 8.59
CA ILE A 76 -4.22 13.54 7.52
C ILE A 76 -3.24 14.00 6.44
N PHE A 77 -3.41 13.50 5.22
CA PHE A 77 -2.62 13.91 4.06
C PHE A 77 -3.47 14.08 2.80
N THR A 78 -3.07 14.99 1.92
CA THR A 78 -3.70 15.15 0.60
C THR A 78 -3.23 14.11 -0.42
N SER A 79 -2.13 13.42 -0.15
CA SER A 79 -1.60 12.37 -1.01
C SER A 79 -0.85 11.31 -0.22
N TYR A 80 -0.94 10.08 -0.70
CA TYR A 80 -0.29 8.92 -0.13
C TYR A 80 0.53 8.21 -1.21
N ARG A 81 1.63 7.57 -0.82
CA ARG A 81 2.37 6.64 -1.68
C ARG A 81 2.64 5.34 -0.94
N PHE A 82 2.63 4.27 -1.71
CA PHE A 82 2.96 2.92 -1.26
C PHE A 82 4.27 2.53 -1.94
N LEU A 83 5.29 2.19 -1.16
CA LEU A 83 6.59 1.75 -1.66
C LEU A 83 6.74 0.28 -1.32
N VAL A 84 6.87 -0.58 -2.34
CA VAL A 84 7.19 -1.99 -2.12
C VAL A 84 8.66 -2.12 -1.74
N THR A 85 8.91 -2.59 -0.52
CA THR A 85 10.25 -2.72 0.05
C THR A 85 10.75 -4.17 0.02
N ALA A 86 9.85 -5.14 -0.03
CA ALA A 86 10.18 -6.54 -0.24
C ALA A 86 9.09 -7.26 -1.04
N LYS A 87 9.49 -8.34 -1.70
CA LYS A 87 8.63 -9.28 -2.39
C LYS A 87 9.09 -10.71 -2.12
N ARG A 88 8.19 -11.67 -2.32
CA ARG A 88 8.37 -13.03 -1.79
C ARG A 88 9.64 -13.74 -2.24
N ASN A 89 10.00 -13.63 -3.52
CA ASN A 89 11.13 -14.37 -4.07
C ASN A 89 11.78 -13.63 -5.25
N ILE A 90 12.70 -14.29 -5.95
CA ILE A 90 13.45 -13.73 -7.07
C ILE A 90 12.57 -13.63 -8.32
N SER A 91 12.39 -12.40 -8.79
CA SER A 91 11.73 -11.99 -10.04
C SER A 91 12.12 -10.53 -10.27
N ASP A 92 12.04 -10.08 -11.49
CA ASP A 92 12.32 -8.72 -11.96
C ASP A 92 11.15 -7.72 -11.73
N TYR A 93 10.00 -8.18 -11.25
CA TYR A 93 8.85 -7.33 -10.95
C TYR A 93 8.00 -7.83 -9.77
N VAL A 94 7.06 -6.97 -9.37
CA VAL A 94 6.03 -7.20 -8.36
C VAL A 94 4.68 -7.35 -9.05
N ALA A 95 3.84 -8.27 -8.58
CA ALA A 95 2.51 -8.49 -9.15
C ALA A 95 1.45 -8.56 -8.04
N TYR A 96 0.42 -7.74 -8.17
CA TYR A 96 -0.82 -7.75 -7.39
C TYR A 96 -1.94 -7.28 -8.32
N SER A 97 -3.19 -7.64 -8.05
CA SER A 97 -4.31 -7.21 -8.90
C SER A 97 -4.93 -5.90 -8.43
N GLU A 98 -4.92 -5.63 -7.13
CA GLU A 98 -5.63 -4.51 -6.53
C GLU A 98 -5.00 -4.09 -5.19
N VAL A 99 -5.18 -2.82 -4.82
CA VAL A 99 -4.98 -2.33 -3.46
C VAL A 99 -6.24 -1.56 -3.06
N GLU A 100 -6.94 -2.03 -2.05
CA GLU A 100 -8.09 -1.29 -1.50
C GLU A 100 -7.64 -0.40 -0.35
N LEU A 101 -8.07 0.86 -0.38
CA LEU A 101 -7.77 1.87 0.61
C LEU A 101 -9.06 2.24 1.36
N TYR A 102 -9.00 2.29 2.69
CA TYR A 102 -10.13 2.65 3.54
C TYR A 102 -9.75 3.82 4.43
N GLY A 103 -10.58 4.86 4.39
CA GLY A 103 -10.39 6.09 5.15
C GLY A 103 -11.70 6.81 5.41
N TYR A 104 -11.60 7.96 6.07
CA TYR A 104 -12.68 8.91 6.34
C TYR A 104 -12.25 10.34 6.03
#